data_AF-A0A6B0GT07-F1
#
_entry.id   AF-A0A6B0GT07-F1
#
_cell.length_a   1.000
_cell.length_b   1.000
_cell.length_c   1.000
_cell.angle_alpha   90.00
_cell.angle_beta   90.00
_cell.angle_gamma   90.00
#
_symmetry.space_group_name_H-M   'P 1'
#
loop_
_entity.id
_entity.type
_entity.pdbx_description
1 polymer ?
#
loop_
_entity_poly.entity_id
_entity_poly.type
_entity_poly.pdbx_seq_one_letter_code
_entity_poly.pdbx_strand_id
1 'polypeptide(L)'
;MTDHIDSRTLPWDELRALFRYVRTQKFSKPRPDGPFITAECSHDDLRVALGTRYFAPNYESSYHYEGTQLNLARVVLNERLAGQYRDEDGIPIRWWQTHVRSFDAPTADRTLPPLKRRPIEIQPHWEPEPTEYDVAHVDGHGFSRDRALRTVASVLDAEAIAYDSPLDQ
;
A
#
# COMPACT_ATOMS: atom_id res chain seq x y z
N MET A 1 -38.94 -4.88 23.03
CA MET A 1 -37.66 -4.49 23.63
C MET A 1 -36.59 -4.75 22.58
N THR A 2 -36.09 -3.71 21.93
CA THR A 2 -34.89 -3.83 21.11
C THR A 2 -33.72 -3.80 22.07
N ASP A 3 -33.12 -4.97 22.33
CA ASP A 3 -31.84 -5.04 23.02
C ASP A 3 -30.83 -4.25 22.18
N HIS A 4 -30.51 -3.04 22.65
CA HIS A 4 -29.45 -2.25 22.07
C HIS A 4 -28.14 -2.94 22.42
N ILE A 5 -27.55 -3.60 21.43
CA ILE A 5 -26.15 -4.03 21.50
C ILE A 5 -25.32 -2.74 21.65
N ASP A 6 -24.65 -2.59 22.79
CA ASP A 6 -23.68 -1.51 22.97
C ASP A 6 -22.54 -1.75 21.99
N SER A 7 -22.51 -0.97 20.91
CA SER A 7 -21.49 -1.10 19.88
C SER A 7 -20.08 -0.94 20.45
N ARG A 8 -19.88 -0.24 21.58
CA ARG A 8 -18.55 -0.02 22.17
C ARG A 8 -17.96 -1.26 22.85
N THR A 9 -18.77 -2.26 23.17
CA THR A 9 -18.30 -3.50 23.82
C THR A 9 -17.95 -4.61 22.82
N LEU A 10 -18.18 -4.35 21.52
CA LEU A 10 -17.83 -5.29 20.47
C LEU A 10 -16.30 -5.33 20.26
N PRO A 11 -15.73 -6.51 20.00
CA PRO A 11 -14.31 -6.69 19.69
C PRO A 11 -14.02 -6.19 18.27
N TRP A 12 -14.01 -4.87 18.09
CA TRP A 12 -13.96 -4.25 16.76
C TRP A 12 -12.68 -4.57 16.00
N ASP A 13 -11.56 -4.73 16.69
CA ASP A 13 -10.28 -4.99 16.03
C ASP A 13 -10.27 -6.42 15.47
N GLU A 14 -10.81 -7.38 16.20
CA GLU A 14 -11.00 -8.77 15.77
C GLU A 14 -12.06 -8.87 14.66
N LEU A 15 -13.16 -8.11 14.77
CA LEU A 15 -14.19 -8.05 13.73
C LEU A 15 -13.65 -7.43 12.43
N ARG A 16 -12.84 -6.36 12.53
CA ARG A 16 -12.15 -5.77 11.38
C ARG A 16 -11.13 -6.74 10.81
N ALA A 17 -10.37 -7.45 11.63
CA ALA A 17 -9.42 -8.47 11.18
C ALA A 17 -10.14 -9.60 10.44
N LEU A 18 -11.26 -10.09 10.96
CA LEU A 18 -12.08 -11.12 10.34
C LEU A 18 -12.70 -10.63 9.02
N PHE A 19 -13.26 -9.42 8.99
CA PHE A 19 -13.79 -8.81 7.78
C PHE A 19 -12.71 -8.67 6.70
N ARG A 20 -11.52 -8.18 7.08
CA ARG A 20 -10.35 -8.08 6.18
C ARG A 20 -9.96 -9.46 5.65
N TYR A 21 -9.87 -10.46 6.53
CA TYR A 21 -9.57 -11.84 6.14
C TYR A 21 -10.58 -12.37 5.11
N VAL A 22 -11.88 -12.32 5.40
CA VAL A 22 -12.93 -12.78 4.47
C VAL A 22 -12.89 -12.06 3.13
N ARG A 23 -12.69 -10.73 3.14
CA ARG A 23 -12.60 -9.92 1.92
C ARG A 23 -11.39 -10.31 1.06
N THR A 24 -10.22 -10.47 1.66
CA THR A 24 -8.98 -10.87 0.96
C THR A 24 -9.01 -12.26 0.35
N GLN A 25 -10.06 -13.05 0.64
CA GLN A 25 -10.23 -14.42 0.12
C GLN A 25 -11.35 -14.53 -0.94
N LYS A 26 -12.33 -13.61 -0.93
CA LYS A 26 -13.55 -13.74 -1.76
C LYS A 26 -13.76 -12.62 -2.78
N PHE A 27 -13.14 -11.46 -2.58
CA PHE A 27 -13.31 -10.28 -3.45
C PHE A 27 -11.99 -9.70 -3.95
N SER A 28 -10.93 -10.50 -3.93
CA SER A 28 -9.60 -10.13 -4.36
C SER A 28 -9.29 -10.68 -5.75
N LYS A 29 -8.64 -9.86 -6.58
CA LYS A 29 -7.90 -10.32 -7.75
C LYS A 29 -6.67 -11.14 -7.32
N PRO A 30 -6.16 -12.02 -8.19
CA PRO A 30 -4.88 -12.67 -7.98
C PRO A 30 -3.80 -11.63 -7.67
N ARG A 31 -2.84 -12.01 -6.84
CA ARG A 31 -1.68 -11.17 -6.53
C ARG A 31 -1.10 -10.57 -7.83
N PRO A 32 -0.85 -9.25 -7.88
CA PRO A 32 -0.41 -8.60 -9.10
C PRO A 32 1.03 -9.01 -9.43
N ASP A 33 1.29 -9.32 -10.70
CA ASP A 33 2.65 -9.54 -11.19
C ASP A 33 3.45 -8.23 -11.22
N GLY A 34 4.78 -8.33 -11.26
CA GLY A 34 5.68 -7.20 -11.48
C GLY A 34 6.81 -7.07 -10.46
N PRO A 35 7.53 -5.94 -10.48
CA PRO A 35 8.68 -5.73 -9.60
C PRO A 35 8.23 -5.53 -8.15
N PHE A 36 8.91 -6.23 -7.24
CA PHE A 36 8.76 -6.10 -5.79
C PHE A 36 10.12 -5.76 -5.18
N ILE A 37 10.12 -4.91 -4.15
CA ILE A 37 11.25 -4.83 -3.22
C ILE A 37 11.07 -5.97 -2.22
N THR A 38 12.10 -6.80 -2.04
CA THR A 38 12.09 -7.81 -0.97
C THR A 38 12.84 -7.24 0.23
N ALA A 39 12.19 -7.10 1.38
CA ALA A 39 12.77 -6.48 2.57
C ALA A 39 12.83 -7.46 3.75
N GLU A 40 13.93 -7.43 4.49
CA GLU A 40 14.19 -8.26 5.68
C GLU A 40 13.59 -7.64 6.94
N CYS A 41 12.28 -7.39 6.93
CA CYS A 41 11.54 -6.80 8.05
C CYS A 41 10.10 -7.34 8.13
N SER A 42 9.43 -7.14 9.26
CA SER A 42 8.01 -7.49 9.38
C SER A 42 7.11 -6.42 8.74
N HIS A 43 5.86 -6.78 8.47
CA HIS A 43 4.84 -5.79 8.05
C HIS A 43 4.66 -4.66 9.08
N ASP A 44 4.81 -4.93 10.37
CA ASP A 44 4.69 -3.88 11.37
C ASP A 44 5.89 -2.92 11.36
N ASP A 45 7.10 -3.46 11.21
CA ASP A 45 8.31 -2.64 11.03
C ASP A 45 8.15 -1.71 9.80
N LEU A 46 7.67 -2.26 8.67
CA LEU A 46 7.41 -1.48 7.46
C LEU A 46 6.32 -0.41 7.68
N ARG A 47 5.24 -0.76 8.38
CA ARG A 47 4.15 0.18 8.70
C ARG A 47 4.67 1.34 9.54
N VAL A 48 5.50 1.07 10.54
CA VAL A 48 6.10 2.11 11.38
C VAL A 48 7.05 2.98 10.55
N ALA A 49 7.97 2.37 9.80
CA ALA A 49 8.94 3.05 8.93
C ALA A 49 8.27 4.00 7.92
N LEU A 50 7.21 3.53 7.25
CA LEU A 50 6.46 4.36 6.30
C LEU A 50 5.60 5.40 7.03
N GLY A 51 4.99 5.03 8.16
CA GLY A 51 4.13 5.90 8.95
C GLY A 51 4.85 7.15 9.49
N THR A 52 6.10 7.02 9.94
CA THR A 52 6.93 8.16 10.36
C THR A 52 7.26 9.12 9.21
N ARG A 53 7.03 8.70 7.96
CA ARG A 53 7.21 9.49 6.73
C ARG A 53 5.89 9.82 6.04
N TYR A 54 4.82 9.93 6.83
CA TYR A 54 3.49 10.41 6.43
C TYR A 54 2.75 9.48 5.46
N PHE A 55 3.14 8.20 5.38
CA PHE A 55 2.29 7.21 4.75
C PHE A 55 1.16 6.83 5.72
N ALA A 56 -0.08 7.09 5.31
CA ALA A 56 -1.26 6.76 6.07
C ALA A 56 -1.95 5.52 5.49
N PRO A 57 -2.76 4.79 6.28
CA PRO A 57 -3.66 3.77 5.74
C PRO A 57 -4.51 4.37 4.61
N ASN A 58 -4.45 3.77 3.43
CA ASN A 58 -5.26 4.18 2.30
C ASN A 58 -6.62 3.46 2.32
N TYR A 59 -7.54 3.90 1.47
CA TYR A 59 -8.91 3.37 1.30
C TYR A 59 -9.08 1.92 1.75
N GLU A 60 -9.92 1.68 2.77
CA GLU A 60 -10.16 0.33 3.30
C GLU A 60 -10.77 -0.63 2.26
N SER A 61 -11.33 -0.10 1.16
CA SER A 61 -11.80 -0.86 0.00
C SER A 61 -10.69 -1.24 -0.99
N SER A 62 -9.49 -0.67 -0.90
CA SER A 62 -8.40 -0.87 -1.87
C SER A 62 -7.54 -2.12 -1.63
N TYR A 63 -7.92 -2.97 -0.64
CA TYR A 63 -7.48 -4.36 -0.52
C TYR A 63 -8.11 -5.21 -1.64
N HIS A 64 -7.58 -4.99 -2.84
CA HIS A 64 -8.07 -5.56 -4.08
C HIS A 64 -7.36 -6.86 -4.46
N TYR A 65 -6.25 -7.20 -3.80
CA TYR A 65 -5.38 -8.31 -4.18
C TYR A 65 -5.20 -9.32 -3.04
N GLU A 66 -5.17 -10.59 -3.41
CA GLU A 66 -5.03 -11.70 -2.46
C GLU A 66 -3.70 -11.60 -1.70
N GLY A 67 -3.74 -11.85 -0.39
CA GLY A 67 -2.55 -11.85 0.47
C GLY A 67 -1.96 -10.47 0.76
N THR A 68 -2.67 -9.38 0.45
CA THR A 68 -2.23 -8.02 0.80
C THR A 68 -2.31 -7.82 2.33
N GLN A 69 -1.17 -7.51 2.95
CA GLN A 69 -1.04 -7.30 4.40
C GLN A 69 -1.11 -5.82 4.78
N LEU A 70 -0.47 -4.94 4.00
CA LEU A 70 -0.53 -3.48 4.18
C LEU A 70 -1.00 -2.79 2.92
N ASN A 71 -1.62 -1.64 3.14
CA ASN A 71 -2.06 -0.73 2.10
C ASN A 71 -1.95 0.69 2.61
N LEU A 72 -0.86 1.36 2.25
CA LEU A 72 -0.54 2.70 2.72
C LEU A 72 -0.37 3.64 1.53
N ALA A 73 -0.66 4.92 1.73
CA ALA A 73 -0.40 5.95 0.73
C ALA A 73 0.16 7.21 1.36
N ARG A 74 1.02 7.90 0.61
CA ARG A 74 1.47 9.25 0.92
C ARG A 74 1.04 10.18 -0.20
N VAL A 75 0.02 10.98 0.08
CA VAL A 75 -0.51 12.01 -0.82
C VAL A 75 0.39 13.25 -0.78
N VAL A 76 0.66 13.83 -1.94
CA VAL A 76 1.43 15.07 -2.06
C VAL A 76 0.87 15.95 -3.18
N LEU A 77 0.95 17.26 -2.97
CA LEU A 77 0.73 18.25 -4.02
C LEU A 77 2.01 18.38 -4.86
N ASN A 78 1.87 18.33 -6.19
CA ASN A 78 3.00 18.43 -7.11
C ASN A 78 2.70 19.37 -8.29
N GLU A 79 2.84 20.68 -8.03
CA GLU A 79 2.65 21.75 -9.02
C GLU A 79 3.57 21.63 -10.24
N ARG A 80 4.74 20.98 -10.11
CA ARG A 80 5.67 20.81 -11.23
C ARG A 80 5.11 19.89 -12.32
N LEU A 81 4.23 18.94 -11.95
CA LEU A 81 3.59 18.02 -12.88
C LEU A 81 2.30 18.57 -13.49
N ALA A 82 1.75 19.66 -12.95
CA ALA A 82 0.52 20.28 -13.42
C ALA A 82 0.60 20.71 -14.90
N GLY A 83 1.80 21.00 -15.41
CA GLY A 83 2.01 21.30 -16.84
C GLY A 83 2.15 20.07 -17.75
N GLN A 84 2.32 18.87 -17.18
CA GLN A 84 2.65 17.64 -17.92
C GLN A 84 1.45 16.69 -18.03
N TYR A 85 0.64 16.61 -16.97
CA TYR A 85 -0.49 15.70 -16.91
C TYR A 85 -1.79 16.48 -16.69
N ARG A 86 -2.80 16.10 -17.47
CA ARG A 86 -4.16 16.62 -17.38
C ARG A 86 -5.13 15.46 -17.27
N ASP A 87 -6.24 15.70 -16.61
CA ASP A 87 -7.38 14.79 -16.57
C ASP A 87 -8.19 14.84 -17.89
N GLU A 88 -9.29 14.12 -17.93
CA GLU A 88 -10.19 14.00 -19.08
C GLU A 88 -10.84 15.33 -19.49
N ASP A 89 -11.00 16.26 -18.55
CA ASP A 89 -11.54 17.60 -18.78
C ASP A 89 -10.45 18.61 -19.15
N GLY A 90 -9.19 18.15 -19.25
CA GLY A 90 -8.04 18.98 -19.56
C GLY A 90 -7.56 19.82 -18.38
N ILE A 91 -8.00 19.54 -17.15
CA ILE A 91 -7.57 20.24 -15.94
C ILE A 91 -6.23 19.65 -15.47
N PRO A 92 -5.25 20.49 -15.06
CA PRO A 92 -3.97 20.01 -14.52
C PRO A 92 -4.10 19.08 -13.32
N ILE A 93 -3.43 17.92 -13.37
CA ILE A 93 -3.36 16.98 -12.25
C ILE A 93 -2.32 17.45 -11.23
N ARG A 94 -2.76 17.76 -10.01
CA ARG A 94 -1.93 18.36 -8.96
C ARG A 94 -1.70 17.46 -7.76
N TRP A 95 -2.68 16.65 -7.41
CA TRP A 95 -2.60 15.70 -6.30
C TRP A 95 -2.18 14.32 -6.79
N TRP A 96 -1.19 13.78 -6.12
CA TRP A 96 -0.58 12.50 -6.46
C TRP A 96 -0.31 11.70 -5.20
N GLN A 97 -0.13 10.40 -5.34
CA GLN A 97 0.26 9.55 -4.23
C GLN A 97 1.39 8.59 -4.59
N THR A 98 2.24 8.31 -3.61
CA THR A 98 2.98 7.04 -3.57
C THR A 98 2.13 6.04 -2.79
N HIS A 99 1.59 5.06 -3.48
CA HIS A 99 0.82 3.97 -2.91
C HIS A 99 1.74 2.77 -2.71
N VAL A 100 1.65 2.12 -1.55
CA VAL A 100 2.46 0.97 -1.16
C VAL A 100 1.56 -0.16 -0.70
N ARG A 101 1.76 -1.35 -1.27
CA ARG A 101 1.21 -2.61 -0.78
C ARG A 101 2.33 -3.53 -0.31
N SER A 102 2.03 -4.40 0.63
CA SER A 102 2.96 -5.45 1.04
C SER A 102 2.32 -6.83 1.11
N PHE A 103 3.14 -7.85 0.89
CA PHE A 103 2.76 -9.26 0.88
C PHE A 103 3.80 -10.06 1.67
N ASP A 104 3.42 -11.21 2.22
CA ASP A 104 4.41 -12.18 2.69
C ASP A 104 5.25 -12.66 1.49
N ALA A 105 6.58 -12.69 1.62
CA ALA A 105 7.42 -13.23 0.56
C ALA A 105 7.14 -14.74 0.34
N PRO A 106 7.21 -15.27 -0.89
CA PRO A 106 7.08 -16.70 -1.17
C PRO A 106 8.06 -17.56 -0.37
N THR A 107 9.23 -17.03 -0.07
CA THR A 107 10.29 -17.68 0.70
C THR A 107 10.05 -17.64 2.22
N ALA A 108 9.06 -16.89 2.69
CA ALA A 108 8.77 -16.76 4.10
C ALA A 108 8.26 -18.09 4.68
N ASP A 109 8.94 -18.62 5.69
CA ASP A 109 8.50 -19.80 6.41
C ASP A 109 7.20 -19.50 7.18
N ARG A 110 6.08 -19.97 6.61
CA ARG A 110 4.74 -19.77 7.15
C ARG A 110 4.50 -20.48 8.49
N THR A 111 5.35 -21.41 8.88
CA THR A 111 5.24 -22.16 10.15
C THR A 111 5.75 -21.38 11.37
N LEU A 112 6.53 -20.31 11.15
CA LEU A 112 7.00 -19.45 12.24
C LEU A 112 5.85 -18.67 12.90
N PRO A 113 6.01 -18.09 14.10
CA PRO A 113 5.00 -17.17 14.64
C PRO A 113 4.92 -15.87 13.80
N PRO A 114 3.76 -15.20 13.68
CA PRO A 114 3.59 -13.92 12.96
C PRO A 114 4.49 -12.79 13.48
N LEU A 115 4.95 -12.90 14.72
CA LEU A 115 5.79 -11.91 15.41
C LEU A 115 7.29 -12.06 15.11
N LYS A 116 7.71 -13.13 14.41
CA LYS A 116 9.11 -13.25 13.97
C LYS A 116 9.30 -12.51 12.63
N ARG A 117 10.43 -11.83 12.49
CA ARG A 117 10.86 -11.24 11.21
C ARG A 117 10.87 -12.32 10.14
N ARG A 118 10.19 -12.04 9.04
CA ARG A 118 10.20 -12.82 7.81
C ARG A 118 10.36 -11.85 6.66
N PRO A 119 10.99 -12.26 5.55
CA PRO A 119 11.06 -11.42 4.38
C PRO A 119 9.65 -11.06 3.91
N ILE A 120 9.45 -9.80 3.56
CA ILE A 120 8.22 -9.30 2.96
C ILE A 120 8.50 -8.76 1.57
N GLU A 121 7.49 -8.77 0.71
CA GLU A 121 7.56 -8.14 -0.59
C GLU A 121 6.71 -6.88 -0.62
N ILE A 122 7.27 -5.81 -1.16
CA ILE A 122 6.70 -4.47 -1.18
C ILE A 122 6.50 -4.06 -2.63
N GLN A 123 5.27 -3.67 -2.97
CA GLN A 123 4.92 -3.18 -4.29
C GLN A 123 4.44 -1.73 -4.20
N PRO A 124 5.32 -0.78 -4.52
CA PRO A 124 4.96 0.61 -4.57
C PRO A 124 4.69 1.09 -6.00
N HIS A 125 3.78 2.04 -6.15
CA HIS A 125 3.56 2.75 -7.40
C HIS A 125 3.13 4.20 -7.16
N TRP A 126 3.48 5.05 -8.12
CA TRP A 126 3.14 6.47 -8.14
C TRP A 126 1.99 6.67 -9.11
N GLU A 127 0.96 7.39 -8.69
CA GLU A 127 -0.26 7.58 -9.48
C GLU A 127 -0.98 8.88 -9.06
N PRO A 128 -1.90 9.41 -9.90
CA PRO A 128 -2.84 10.45 -9.49
C PRO A 128 -3.60 10.03 -8.24
N GLU A 129 -3.89 10.99 -7.37
CA GLU A 129 -4.67 10.74 -6.16
C GLU A 129 -6.13 10.42 -6.56
N PRO A 130 -6.66 9.23 -6.23
CA PRO A 130 -7.92 8.72 -6.78
C PRO A 130 -9.18 9.35 -6.19
N THR A 131 -9.12 10.02 -5.02
CA THR A 131 -10.27 10.80 -4.54
C THR A 131 -10.52 12.00 -5.46
N GLU A 132 -9.45 12.63 -5.94
CA GLU A 132 -9.53 13.80 -6.81
C GLU A 132 -9.58 13.44 -8.31
N TYR A 133 -8.91 12.36 -8.73
CA TYR A 133 -8.71 12.00 -10.14
C TYR A 133 -8.91 10.50 -10.41
N ASP A 134 -10.14 10.00 -10.21
CA ASP A 134 -10.46 8.57 -10.34
C ASP A 134 -10.27 8.03 -11.77
N VAL A 135 -10.69 8.76 -12.81
CA VAL A 135 -10.51 8.37 -14.21
C VAL A 135 -9.03 8.34 -14.59
N ALA A 136 -8.31 9.44 -14.37
CA ALA A 136 -6.88 9.52 -14.67
C ALA A 136 -6.04 8.48 -13.89
N HIS A 137 -6.46 8.15 -12.67
CA HIS A 137 -5.90 7.05 -11.90
C HIS A 137 -6.10 5.70 -12.58
N VAL A 138 -7.33 5.38 -12.99
CA VAL A 138 -7.66 4.12 -13.68
C VAL A 138 -6.94 4.00 -15.03
N ASP A 139 -6.82 5.10 -15.76
CA ASP A 139 -6.15 5.17 -17.07
C ASP A 139 -4.62 5.18 -16.97
N GLY A 140 -4.07 5.23 -15.75
CA GLY A 140 -2.63 5.16 -15.50
C GLY A 140 -1.85 6.41 -15.89
N HIS A 141 -2.48 7.58 -15.88
CA HIS A 141 -1.85 8.85 -16.25
C HIS A 141 -0.67 9.18 -15.33
N GLY A 142 0.53 9.26 -15.90
CA GLY A 142 1.75 9.53 -15.12
C GLY A 142 2.12 8.45 -14.11
N PHE A 143 1.56 7.24 -14.28
CA PHE A 143 1.88 6.09 -13.45
C PHE A 143 3.38 5.77 -13.50
N SER A 144 4.02 5.57 -12.34
CA SER A 144 5.45 5.25 -12.28
C SER A 144 5.80 4.33 -11.12
N ARG A 145 6.25 3.11 -11.43
CA ARG A 145 6.82 2.21 -10.41
C ARG A 145 8.18 2.67 -9.96
N ASP A 146 9.08 3.02 -10.88
CA ASP A 146 10.46 3.39 -10.54
C ASP A 146 10.55 4.56 -9.57
N ARG A 147 9.70 5.58 -9.74
CA ARG A 147 9.63 6.70 -8.80
C ARG A 147 9.22 6.23 -7.40
N ALA A 148 8.23 5.36 -7.33
CA ALA A 148 7.71 4.83 -6.08
C ALA A 148 8.69 3.87 -5.42
N LEU A 149 9.37 3.01 -6.20
CA LEU A 149 10.46 2.15 -5.76
C LEU A 149 11.59 2.97 -5.13
N ARG A 150 12.08 4.00 -5.82
CA ARG A 150 13.10 4.92 -5.25
C ARG A 150 12.64 5.60 -3.97
N THR A 151 11.35 5.96 -3.91
CA THR A 151 10.77 6.58 -2.73
C THR A 151 10.78 5.62 -1.54
N VAL A 152 10.32 4.38 -1.74
CA VAL A 152 10.29 3.37 -0.67
C VAL A 152 11.70 2.94 -0.28
N ALA A 153 12.59 2.69 -1.25
CA ALA A 153 14.01 2.41 -1.00
C ALA A 153 14.65 3.46 -0.07
N SER A 154 14.44 4.74 -0.35
CA SER A 154 14.96 5.83 0.50
C SER A 154 14.42 5.82 1.95
N VAL A 155 13.22 5.27 2.17
CA VAL A 155 12.68 5.09 3.53
C VAL A 155 13.33 3.89 4.19
N LEU A 156 13.48 2.77 3.48
CA LEU A 156 14.15 1.57 4.01
C LEU A 156 15.61 1.84 4.37
N ASP A 157 16.34 2.59 3.53
CA ASP A 157 17.70 3.06 3.80
C ASP A 157 17.76 3.89 5.10
N ALA A 158 16.83 4.83 5.26
CA ALA A 158 16.80 5.72 6.42
C ALA A 158 16.51 4.98 7.73
N GLU A 159 15.81 3.85 7.67
CA GLU A 159 15.49 2.98 8.81
C GLU A 159 16.46 1.78 8.93
N ALA A 160 17.52 1.74 8.11
CA ALA A 160 18.50 0.67 8.05
C ALA A 160 17.89 -0.74 7.87
N ILE A 161 16.82 -0.83 7.08
CA ILE A 161 16.18 -2.08 6.71
C ILE A 161 16.89 -2.64 5.48
N ALA A 162 17.43 -3.85 5.56
CA ALA A 162 18.03 -4.52 4.40
C ALA A 162 16.95 -4.92 3.39
N TYR A 163 17.22 -4.70 2.10
CA TYR A 163 16.32 -5.05 1.02
C TYR A 163 17.05 -5.34 -0.30
N ASP A 164 16.41 -6.13 -1.16
CA ASP A 164 16.76 -6.30 -2.56
C ASP A 164 15.76 -5.52 -3.43
N SER A 165 16.27 -4.64 -4.30
CA SER A 165 15.45 -3.81 -5.17
C SER A 165 15.57 -4.24 -6.65
N PRO A 166 14.45 -4.24 -7.39
CA PRO A 166 14.47 -4.50 -8.82
C PRO A 166 15.02 -3.33 -9.64
N LEU A 167 15.35 -2.19 -9.01
CA LEU A 167 16.04 -1.06 -9.67
C LEU A 167 17.54 -1.31 -9.87
N ASP A 168 18.11 -2.29 -9.16
CA ASP A 168 19.55 -2.58 -9.16
C ASP A 168 19.92 -3.74 -10.12
N GLN A 169 18.94 -4.22 -10.91
CA GLN A 169 19.07 -5.25 -11.93
C GLN A 169 18.93 -4.65 -13.33
#